data_AF-A0A7W8NGB5-F1
#
_entry.id   AF-A0A7W8NGB5-F1
#
_cell.length_a   1.000
_cell.length_b   1.000
_cell.length_c   1.000
_cell.angle_alpha   90.00
_cell.angle_beta   90.00
_cell.angle_gamma   90.00
#
_symmetry.space_group_name_H-M   'P 1'
#
loop_
_entity.id
_entity.type
_entity.pdbx_description
1 polymer ?
#
loop_
_entity_poly.entity_id
_entity_poly.type
_entity_poly.pdbx_seq_one_letter_code
_entity_poly.pdbx_strand_id
1 'polypeptide(L)'
;MPHDAAGRWLLTATAALLFALGLPLLFAADVMAAWIGAPSVAGEALTQLAASGLLGLGVINWWWRGNTVRGIAGRPLGLGNFLCCISAGASLGRATWAGAFPGVMWVVVLVLTALALAFAWRMFVWRPGGGSMQIPGL
;
A
#
# COMPACT_ATOMS: atom_id res chain seq x y z
N MET A 1 26.24 0.27 2.97
CA MET A 1 25.16 1.14 2.42
C MET A 1 24.33 1.59 3.61
N PRO A 2 24.08 2.90 3.82
CA PRO A 2 23.29 3.33 4.97
C PRO A 2 21.92 2.68 4.87
N HIS A 3 21.59 1.82 5.83
CA HIS A 3 20.30 1.15 5.89
C HIS A 3 19.23 2.23 6.09
N ASP A 4 18.42 2.52 5.07
CA ASP A 4 17.19 3.28 5.23
C ASP A 4 16.19 2.42 6.02
N ALA A 5 16.41 2.32 7.33
CA ALA A 5 15.63 1.51 8.24
C ALA A 5 14.15 1.90 8.17
N ALA A 6 13.87 3.20 8.08
CA ALA A 6 12.51 3.69 7.97
C ALA A 6 11.85 3.28 6.62
N GLY A 7 12.60 3.21 5.52
CA GLY A 7 12.07 2.73 4.24
C GLY A 7 11.79 1.24 4.26
N ARG A 8 12.69 0.48 4.88
CA ARG A 8 12.48 -0.95 5.14
C ARG A 8 11.23 -1.21 5.96
N TRP A 9 11.05 -0.48 7.06
CA TRP A 9 9.87 -0.61 7.92
C TRP A 9 8.59 -0.22 7.18
N LEU A 10 8.61 0.87 6.41
CA LEU A 10 7.47 1.30 5.60
C LEU A 10 7.04 0.22 4.60
N LEU A 11 7.99 -0.32 3.83
CA LEU A 11 7.72 -1.37 2.84
C LEU A 11 7.27 -2.68 3.51
N THR A 12 7.85 -3.03 4.65
CA THR A 12 7.47 -4.25 5.41
C THR A 12 6.06 -4.13 5.98
N ALA A 13 5.73 -2.98 6.60
CA ALA A 13 4.40 -2.73 7.14
C ALA A 13 3.34 -2.70 6.03
N THR A 14 3.66 -2.07 4.90
CA THR A 14 2.76 -2.02 3.73
C THR A 14 2.56 -3.42 3.16
N ALA A 15 3.63 -4.22 3.01
CA ALA A 15 3.52 -5.61 2.55
C ALA A 15 2.63 -6.44 3.48
N ALA A 16 2.86 -6.35 4.79
CA ALA A 16 2.06 -7.08 5.78
C ALA A 16 0.58 -6.69 5.72
N LEU A 17 0.27 -5.40 5.61
CA LEU A 17 -1.11 -4.93 5.45
C LEU A 17 -1.75 -5.45 4.16
N LEU A 18 -1.05 -5.37 3.03
CA LEU A 18 -1.56 -5.84 1.74
C LEU A 18 -1.77 -7.36 1.73
N PHE A 19 -0.93 -8.14 2.40
CA PHE A 19 -1.16 -9.57 2.59
C PHE A 19 -2.34 -9.85 3.51
N ALA A 20 -2.46 -9.12 4.62
CA ALA A 20 -3.57 -9.27 5.55
C ALA A 20 -4.93 -8.95 4.91
N LEU A 21 -4.98 -7.99 3.99
CA LEU A 21 -6.19 -7.68 3.22
C LEU A 21 -6.39 -8.65 2.03
N GLY A 22 -5.33 -8.97 1.30
CA GLY A 22 -5.41 -9.77 0.09
C GLY A 22 -5.73 -11.25 0.34
N LEU A 23 -5.22 -11.85 1.42
CA LEU A 23 -5.43 -13.28 1.70
C LEU A 23 -6.92 -13.62 1.94
N PRO A 24 -7.67 -12.91 2.81
CA PRO A 24 -9.09 -13.17 2.98
C PRO A 24 -9.89 -12.95 1.69
N LEU A 25 -9.57 -11.90 0.92
CA LEU A 25 -10.26 -11.62 -0.34
C LEU A 25 -9.99 -12.70 -1.40
N LEU A 26 -8.83 -13.36 -1.38
CA LEU A 26 -8.51 -14.42 -2.33
C LEU A 26 -9.18 -15.75 -1.95
N PHE A 27 -9.07 -16.14 -0.68
CA PHE A 27 -9.47 -17.48 -0.21
C PHE A 27 -10.92 -17.58 0.29
N ALA A 28 -11.52 -16.48 0.74
CA ALA A 28 -12.90 -16.41 1.21
C ALA A 28 -13.71 -15.42 0.36
N ALA A 29 -13.51 -15.47 -0.96
CA ALA A 29 -14.08 -14.50 -1.90
C ALA A 29 -15.61 -14.51 -1.90
N ASP A 30 -16.23 -15.67 -1.73
CA ASP A 30 -17.67 -15.86 -1.58
C ASP A 30 -18.22 -15.14 -0.35
N VAL A 31 -17.57 -15.32 0.81
CA VAL A 31 -17.94 -14.66 2.06
C VAL A 31 -17.76 -13.15 1.94
N MET A 32 -16.66 -12.70 1.34
CA MET A 32 -16.38 -11.28 1.15
C MET A 32 -17.35 -10.63 0.14
N ALA A 33 -17.66 -11.30 -0.97
CA ALA A 33 -18.62 -10.84 -1.97
C ALA A 33 -20.04 -10.73 -1.37
N ALA A 34 -20.45 -11.70 -0.56
CA ALA A 34 -21.70 -11.64 0.19
C ALA A 34 -21.70 -10.47 1.19
N TRP A 35 -20.59 -10.27 1.90
CA TRP A 35 -20.46 -9.20 2.90
C TRP A 35 -20.56 -7.80 2.30
N ILE A 36 -20.06 -7.58 1.08
CA ILE A 36 -20.19 -6.31 0.35
C ILE A 36 -21.50 -6.19 -0.45
N GLY A 37 -22.43 -7.13 -0.28
CA GLY A 37 -23.76 -7.09 -0.92
C GLY A 37 -23.76 -7.49 -2.40
N ALA A 38 -22.74 -8.21 -2.86
CA ALA A 38 -22.62 -8.69 -4.25
C ALA A 38 -22.43 -10.23 -4.34
N PRO A 39 -23.30 -11.06 -3.71
CA PRO A 39 -23.16 -12.52 -3.71
C PRO A 39 -23.46 -13.10 -5.11
N SER A 40 -22.44 -13.10 -5.96
CA SER A 40 -22.51 -13.56 -7.34
C SER A 40 -21.14 -14.02 -7.79
N VAL A 41 -21.10 -14.93 -8.79
CA VAL A 41 -19.84 -15.37 -9.41
C VAL A 41 -19.00 -14.19 -9.91
N ALA A 42 -19.66 -13.15 -10.45
CA ALA A 42 -18.98 -11.93 -10.86
C ALA A 42 -18.40 -11.14 -9.66
N GLY A 43 -19.14 -11.03 -8.56
CA GLY A 43 -18.67 -10.39 -7.32
C GLY A 43 -17.48 -11.11 -6.69
N GLU A 44 -17.50 -12.44 -6.68
CA GLU A 44 -16.38 -13.28 -6.25
C GLU A 44 -15.15 -13.05 -7.13
N ALA A 45 -15.31 -13.09 -8.45
CA ALA A 45 -14.22 -12.86 -9.39
C ALA A 45 -13.60 -11.45 -9.25
N LEU A 46 -14.43 -10.42 -9.05
CA LEU A 46 -13.94 -9.05 -8.79
C LEU A 46 -13.21 -8.95 -7.45
N THR A 47 -13.67 -9.67 -6.43
CA THR A 47 -13.02 -9.73 -5.11
C THR A 47 -11.64 -10.40 -5.21
N GLN A 48 -11.54 -11.51 -5.93
CA GLN A 48 -10.27 -12.20 -6.19
C GLN A 48 -9.33 -11.38 -7.09
N LEU A 49 -9.88 -10.64 -8.06
CA LEU A 49 -9.10 -9.73 -8.89
C LEU A 49 -8.49 -8.61 -8.04
N ALA A 50 -9.28 -7.98 -7.15
CA ALA A 50 -8.76 -7.02 -6.19
C ALA A 50 -7.70 -7.65 -5.27
N ALA A 51 -7.94 -8.87 -4.80
CA ALA A 51 -7.00 -9.64 -3.99
C ALA A 51 -5.65 -9.82 -4.71
N SER A 52 -5.66 -10.23 -5.97
CA SER A 52 -4.45 -10.46 -6.76
C SER A 52 -3.61 -9.18 -6.91
N GLY A 53 -4.25 -8.03 -7.10
CA GLY A 53 -3.57 -6.73 -7.13
C GLY A 53 -2.91 -6.38 -5.78
N LEU A 54 -3.63 -6.57 -4.66
CA LEU A 54 -3.10 -6.33 -3.32
C LEU A 54 -1.91 -7.26 -3.01
N LEU A 55 -2.06 -8.56 -3.26
CA LEU A 55 -1.03 -9.56 -3.01
C LEU A 55 0.20 -9.33 -3.89
N GLY A 56 0.00 -9.02 -5.18
CA GLY A 56 1.09 -8.69 -6.10
C GLY A 56 1.90 -7.49 -5.62
N LEU A 57 1.23 -6.41 -5.23
CA LEU A 57 1.90 -5.24 -4.67
C LEU A 57 2.56 -5.56 -3.32
N GLY A 58 1.94 -6.41 -2.50
CA GLY A 58 2.52 -6.93 -1.25
C GLY A 58 3.84 -7.66 -1.46
N VAL A 59 3.91 -8.55 -2.45
CA VAL A 59 5.15 -9.25 -2.84
C VAL A 59 6.22 -8.29 -3.31
N ILE A 60 5.87 -7.31 -4.15
CA ILE A 60 6.84 -6.32 -4.64
C ILE A 60 7.42 -5.51 -3.46
N ASN A 61 6.58 -5.07 -2.52
CA ASN A 61 7.03 -4.38 -1.31
C ASN A 61 7.93 -5.26 -0.45
N TRP A 62 7.56 -6.53 -0.28
CA TRP A 62 8.36 -7.50 0.45
C TRP A 62 9.74 -7.62 -0.17
N TRP A 63 9.84 -7.91 -1.47
CA TRP A 63 11.13 -8.05 -2.14
C TRP A 63 11.96 -6.76 -2.14
N TRP A 64 11.33 -5.59 -2.23
CA TRP A 64 12.03 -4.31 -2.30
C TRP A 64 12.43 -3.72 -0.93
N ARG A 65 12.04 -4.32 0.21
CA ARG A 65 12.28 -3.77 1.56
C ARG A 65 13.75 -3.50 1.93
N GLY A 66 14.70 -4.04 1.18
CA GLY A 66 16.14 -3.76 1.34
C GLY A 66 16.63 -2.51 0.61
N ASN A 67 15.85 -2.00 -0.33
CA ASN A 67 16.25 -0.95 -1.28
C ASN A 67 15.63 0.40 -0.92
N THR A 68 16.25 1.48 -1.40
CA THR A 68 15.71 2.83 -1.21
C THR A 68 14.50 3.08 -2.11
N VAL A 69 13.45 3.70 -1.57
CA VAL A 69 12.23 4.12 -2.31
C VAL A 69 12.49 5.43 -3.08
N ARG A 70 13.59 5.47 -3.86
CA ARG A 70 14.03 6.63 -4.64
C ARG A 70 14.78 6.17 -5.90
N GLY A 71 15.12 7.13 -6.75
CA GLY A 71 15.76 6.86 -8.04
C GLY A 71 14.77 6.38 -9.09
N ILE A 72 15.29 6.00 -10.25
CA ILE A 72 14.48 5.64 -11.43
C ILE A 72 13.63 4.38 -11.14
N ALA A 73 14.18 3.41 -10.40
CA ALA A 73 13.47 2.17 -10.04
C ALA A 73 12.57 2.30 -8.80
N GLY A 74 12.95 3.10 -7.80
CA GLY A 74 12.18 3.25 -6.55
C GLY A 74 10.98 4.19 -6.65
N ARG A 75 10.99 5.13 -7.61
CA ARG A 75 9.87 6.06 -7.84
C ARG A 75 8.57 5.39 -8.31
N PRO A 76 8.59 4.50 -9.33
CA PRO A 76 7.41 3.75 -9.73
C PRO A 76 6.83 2.92 -8.58
N LEU A 77 7.69 2.31 -7.75
CA LEU A 77 7.25 1.56 -6.57
C LEU A 77 6.53 2.44 -5.54
N GLY A 78 7.11 3.61 -5.24
CA GLY A 78 6.49 4.58 -4.33
C GLY A 78 5.15 5.08 -4.87
N LEU A 79 5.05 5.36 -6.18
CA LEU A 79 3.81 5.78 -6.83
C LEU A 79 2.73 4.70 -6.79
N GLY A 80 3.10 3.45 -7.08
CA GLY A 80 2.16 2.33 -7.05
C GLY A 80 1.54 2.14 -5.66
N ASN A 81 2.36 2.19 -4.62
CA ASN A 81 1.89 2.12 -3.24
C ASN A 81 1.05 3.34 -2.83
N PHE A 82 1.50 4.54 -3.19
CA PHE A 82 0.75 5.75 -2.95
C PHE A 82 -0.66 5.67 -3.57
N LEU A 83 -0.74 5.35 -4.87
CA LEU A 83 -1.99 5.25 -5.62
C LEU A 83 -2.91 4.16 -5.05
N CYS A 84 -2.37 2.98 -4.75
CA CYS A 84 -3.15 1.91 -4.13
C CYS A 84 -3.72 2.35 -2.78
N CYS A 85 -2.89 2.91 -1.89
CA CYS A 85 -3.33 3.33 -0.57
C CYS A 85 -4.34 4.49 -0.62
N ILE A 86 -4.12 5.50 -1.48
CA ILE A 86 -5.03 6.65 -1.56
C ILE A 86 -6.37 6.27 -2.21
N SER A 87 -6.36 5.43 -3.25
CA SER A 87 -7.59 4.99 -3.91
C SER A 87 -8.40 4.04 -3.04
N ALA A 88 -7.75 3.11 -2.34
CA ALA A 88 -8.39 2.22 -1.38
C ALA A 88 -8.94 3.00 -0.19
N GLY A 89 -8.15 3.93 0.38
CA GLY A 89 -8.58 4.80 1.48
C GLY A 89 -9.79 5.66 1.10
N ALA A 90 -9.78 6.29 -0.07
CA ALA A 90 -10.91 7.08 -0.56
C ALA A 90 -12.17 6.24 -0.82
N SER A 91 -12.02 5.04 -1.39
CA SER A 91 -13.13 4.14 -1.69
C SER A 91 -13.78 3.59 -0.41
N LEU A 92 -12.96 3.09 0.53
CA LEU A 92 -13.43 2.61 1.83
C LEU A 92 -13.98 3.74 2.69
N GLY A 93 -13.35 4.91 2.68
CA GLY A 93 -13.81 6.10 3.41
C GLY A 93 -15.20 6.54 2.94
N ARG A 94 -15.41 6.59 1.62
CA ARG A 94 -16.74 6.90 1.05
C ARG A 94 -17.79 5.87 1.47
N ALA A 95 -17.48 4.58 1.38
CA ALA A 95 -18.43 3.51 1.74
C ALA A 95 -18.75 3.49 3.24
N THR A 96 -17.75 3.74 4.09
CA THR A 96 -17.94 3.85 5.55
C THR A 96 -18.77 5.07 5.90
N TRP A 97 -18.52 6.21 5.25
CA TRP A 97 -19.34 7.43 5.42
C TRP A 97 -20.80 7.22 5.01
N ALA A 98 -21.05 6.44 3.95
CA ALA A 98 -22.39 6.08 3.50
C ALA A 98 -23.09 5.03 4.40
N GLY A 99 -22.44 4.56 5.46
CA GLY A 99 -23.01 3.57 6.39
C GLY A 99 -22.98 2.13 5.87
N ALA A 100 -22.28 1.85 4.76
CA ALA A 100 -22.17 0.50 4.21
C ALA A 100 -21.22 -0.40 5.02
N PHE A 101 -20.27 0.19 5.76
CA PHE A 101 -19.33 -0.53 6.62
C PHE A 101 -19.45 -0.09 8.09
N PRO A 102 -19.13 -1.00 9.03
CA PRO A 102 -19.12 -0.67 10.45
C PRO A 102 -18.08 0.41 10.76
N GLY A 103 -18.30 1.20 11.82
CA GLY A 103 -17.43 2.31 12.20
C GLY A 103 -15.96 1.93 12.44
N VAL A 104 -15.69 0.66 12.79
CA VAL A 104 -14.32 0.14 12.91
C VAL A 104 -13.51 0.24 11.61
N MET A 105 -14.17 0.30 10.45
CA MET A 105 -13.52 0.45 9.14
C MET A 105 -12.75 1.78 9.00
N TRP A 106 -13.10 2.81 9.79
CA TRP A 106 -12.33 4.05 9.83
C TRP A 106 -10.88 3.83 10.23
N VAL A 107 -10.58 2.83 11.06
CA VAL A 107 -9.20 2.48 11.42
C VAL A 107 -8.40 2.09 10.17
N VAL A 108 -8.98 1.27 9.29
CA VAL A 108 -8.35 0.84 8.04
C VAL A 108 -8.15 2.05 7.11
N VAL A 109 -9.16 2.92 6.99
CA VAL A 109 -9.09 4.16 6.19
C VAL A 109 -7.96 5.07 6.67
N LEU A 110 -7.83 5.26 7.98
CA LEU A 110 -6.79 6.09 8.58
C LEU A 110 -5.40 5.49 8.35
N VAL A 111 -5.24 4.16 8.49
CA VAL A 111 -3.98 3.47 8.22
C VAL A 111 -3.58 3.62 6.75
N LEU A 112 -4.50 3.39 5.81
CA LEU A 112 -4.23 3.55 4.38
C LEU A 112 -3.87 5.00 4.02
N THR A 113 -4.57 5.97 4.60
CA THR A 113 -4.28 7.39 4.39
C THR A 113 -2.91 7.77 4.95
N ALA A 114 -2.55 7.30 6.14
CA ALA A 114 -1.23 7.52 6.74
C ALA A 114 -0.11 6.91 5.88
N LEU A 115 -0.30 5.69 5.35
CA LEU A 115 0.65 5.07 4.43
C LEU A 115 0.78 5.89 3.14
N ALA A 116 -0.33 6.34 2.54
CA ALA A 116 -0.30 7.18 1.35
C ALA A 116 0.51 8.47 1.61
N LEU A 117 0.27 9.15 2.72
CA LEU A 117 1.03 10.34 3.11
C LEU A 117 2.51 10.02 3.34
N ALA A 118 2.85 8.88 3.93
CA ALA A 118 4.23 8.45 4.11
C ALA A 118 4.95 8.22 2.78
N PHE A 119 4.29 7.58 1.80
CA PHE A 119 4.83 7.42 0.45
C PHE A 119 4.97 8.76 -0.28
N ALA A 120 3.97 9.63 -0.21
CA ALA A 120 4.03 10.97 -0.79
C ALA A 120 5.19 11.79 -0.18
N TRP A 121 5.34 11.77 1.14
CA TRP A 121 6.43 12.44 1.84
C TRP A 121 7.80 11.94 1.39
N ARG A 122 7.98 10.61 1.32
CA ARG A 122 9.23 9.97 0.86
C ARG A 122 9.60 10.35 -0.57
N MET A 123 8.59 10.52 -1.42
CA MET A 123 8.77 10.82 -2.84
C MET A 123 9.04 12.29 -3.12
N PHE A 124 8.28 13.19 -2.49
CA PHE A 124 8.26 14.61 -2.85
C PHE A 124 9.08 15.48 -1.91
N VAL A 125 9.13 15.16 -0.62
CA VAL A 125 9.67 16.08 0.39
C VAL A 125 11.00 15.61 0.96
N TRP A 126 11.15 14.31 1.22
CA TRP A 126 12.37 13.78 1.82
C TRP A 126 13.58 13.95 0.88
N ARG A 127 14.61 14.67 1.33
CA ARG A 127 15.94 14.75 0.73
C ARG A 127 16.94 14.08 1.68
N PRO A 128 17.71 13.06 1.25
CA PRO A 128 18.86 12.63 2.04
C PRO A 128 19.81 13.82 2.15
N GLY A 129 20.35 14.05 3.35
CA GLY A 129 21.34 15.09 3.58
C GLY A 129 22.39 15.04 2.47
N GLY A 130 22.62 16.18 1.82
CA GLY A 130 23.62 16.31 0.78
C GLY A 130 24.98 16.02 1.40
N GLY A 131 25.44 14.78 1.29
CA GLY A 131 26.86 14.50 1.37
C GLY A 131 27.48 15.33 0.26
N SER A 132 28.20 16.39 0.63
CA SER A 132 29.12 17.06 -0.28
C SER A 132 29.89 15.96 -0.98
N MET A 133 29.69 15.84 -2.29
CA MET A 133 30.63 15.12 -3.12
C MET A 133 31.94 15.89 -2.96
N GLN A 134 32.76 15.48 -1.99
CA GLN A 134 34.17 15.83 -1.98
C GLN A 134 34.71 15.14 -3.23
N ILE A 135 34.86 15.92 -4.29
CA ILE A 135 35.66 15.51 -5.44
C ILE A 135 37.07 15.34 -4.88
N PRO A 136 37.61 14.12 -4.78
CA PRO A 136 38.97 13.94 -4.32
C PRO A 136 39.89 14.53 -5.41
N GLY A 137 40.53 15.67 -5.13
CA GLY A 137 41.60 16.20 -5.98
C GLY A 137 41.33 17.50 -6.74
N LEU A 138 40.49 18.41 -6.24
CA LEU A 138 40.56 19.85 -6.59
C LEU A 138 40.89 20.66 -5.33
#